data_AF-A0A2I0W7K2-F1
#
_entry.id   AF-A0A2I0W7K2-F1
#
_cell.length_a   1.000
_cell.length_b   1.000
_cell.length_c   1.000
_cell.angle_alpha   90.00
_cell.angle_beta   90.00
_cell.angle_gamma   90.00
#
_symmetry.space_group_name_H-M   'P 1'
#
loop_
_entity.id
_entity.type
_entity.pdbx_description
1 polymer ?
#
loop_
_entity_poly.entity_id
_entity_poly.type
_entity_poly.pdbx_seq_one_letter_code
_entity_poly.pdbx_strand_id
1 'polypeptide(L)'
;MVDLLFEDIFTVSRVDPDGKKFDKVSRIEARSEQFDMYMQLDVNNELYPLLVGEKFTMVLASTLNLDGTPDSGYFMQQYQIQELVSEARP
;
A
#
# COMPACT_ATOMS: atom_id res chain seq x y z
N MET A 1 -18.34 8.95 2.76
CA MET A 1 -17.37 8.26 3.63
C MET A 1 -17.21 6.88 3.02
N VAL A 2 -16.02 6.55 2.54
CA VAL A 2 -15.75 5.24 1.94
C VAL A 2 -15.68 4.23 3.06
N ASP A 3 -16.33 3.09 2.89
CA ASP A 3 -16.23 1.97 3.81
C ASP A 3 -14.99 1.14 3.45
N LEU A 4 -14.07 0.98 4.39
CA LEU A 4 -12.86 0.19 4.19
C LEU A 4 -13.18 -1.27 4.44
N LEU A 5 -12.68 -2.16 3.58
CA LEU A 5 -12.83 -3.60 3.78
C LEU A 5 -11.97 -4.09 4.95
N PHE A 6 -10.85 -3.43 5.17
CA PHE A 6 -9.90 -3.76 6.21
C PHE A 6 -8.98 -2.56 6.50
N GLU A 7 -8.66 -2.34 7.77
CA GLU A 7 -7.65 -1.40 8.22
C GLU A 7 -7.00 -1.93 9.49
N ASP A 8 -5.67 -2.01 9.51
CA ASP A 8 -4.90 -2.31 10.72
C ASP A 8 -3.44 -1.85 10.60
N ILE A 9 -2.75 -1.79 11.73
CA ILE A 9 -1.31 -1.59 11.84
C ILE A 9 -0.64 -2.96 11.94
N PHE A 10 0.37 -3.18 11.10
CA PHE A 10 1.19 -4.39 11.11
C PHE A 10 2.63 -4.05 11.49
N THR A 11 3.24 -4.91 12.31
CA THR A 11 4.67 -4.89 12.60
C THR A 11 5.37 -5.99 11.79
N VAL A 12 6.40 -5.63 11.02
CA VAL A 12 7.21 -6.60 10.26
C VAL A 12 8.03 -7.45 11.22
N SER A 13 7.86 -8.76 11.13
CA SER A 13 8.53 -9.75 11.98
C SER A 13 9.72 -10.41 11.29
N ARG A 14 9.64 -10.65 9.97
CA ARG A 14 10.70 -11.25 9.16
C ARG A 14 10.71 -10.64 7.76
N VAL A 15 11.89 -10.64 7.14
CA VAL A 15 12.08 -10.29 5.72
C VAL A 15 12.87 -11.42 5.08
N ASP A 16 12.38 -11.92 3.95
CA ASP A 16 12.96 -13.03 3.18
C ASP A 16 13.30 -14.27 4.04
N PRO A 17 12.31 -14.86 4.75
CA PRO A 17 12.55 -15.96 5.69
C PRO A 17 13.14 -17.21 5.05
N ASP A 18 12.89 -17.43 3.75
CA ASP A 18 13.43 -18.54 2.95
C ASP A 18 14.69 -18.15 2.16
N GLY A 19 15.32 -17.03 2.52
CA GLY A 19 16.42 -16.41 1.79
C GLY A 19 15.96 -15.50 0.65
N LYS A 20 16.82 -14.54 0.27
CA LYS A 20 16.52 -13.58 -0.80
C LYS A 20 16.56 -14.27 -2.16
N LYS A 21 15.43 -14.31 -2.85
CA LYS A 21 15.27 -14.95 -4.18
C LYS A 21 15.23 -13.95 -5.34
N PHE A 22 14.83 -12.72 -5.07
CA PHE A 22 14.66 -11.66 -6.07
C PHE A 22 15.40 -10.40 -5.61
N ASP A 23 16.01 -9.67 -6.54
CA ASP A 23 16.77 -8.47 -6.20
C ASP A 23 15.86 -7.33 -5.72
N LYS A 24 14.73 -7.16 -6.41
CA LYS A 24 13.78 -6.03 -6.30
C LYS A 24 12.45 -6.39 -5.61
N VAL A 25 12.33 -7.62 -5.12
CA VAL A 25 11.15 -8.08 -4.38
C VAL A 25 11.61 -8.79 -3.13
N SER A 26 11.04 -8.40 -1.98
CA SER A 26 11.20 -9.15 -0.74
C SER A 26 9.86 -9.66 -0.27
N ARG A 27 9.87 -10.85 0.34
CA ARG A 27 8.72 -11.39 1.07
C ARG A 27 8.82 -10.94 2.52
N ILE A 28 7.88 -10.13 2.97
CA ILE A 28 7.75 -9.80 4.39
C ILE A 28 6.79 -10.75 5.07
N GLU A 29 7.02 -10.95 6.37
CA GLU A 29 6.02 -11.52 7.27
C GLU A 29 5.73 -10.52 8.38
N ALA A 30 4.46 -10.22 8.62
CA ALA A 30 4.05 -9.22 9.58
C ALA A 30 2.92 -9.71 10.50
N ARG A 31 2.84 -9.11 11.69
CA ARG A 31 1.79 -9.37 12.68
C ARG A 31 0.99 -8.11 12.94
N SER A 32 -0.32 -8.29 12.94
CA SER A 32 -1.30 -7.26 13.27
C SER A 32 -1.21 -6.88 14.76
N GLU A 33 -1.43 -5.60 15.07
CA GLU A 33 -1.47 -5.12 16.45
C GLU A 33 -2.85 -5.30 17.11
N GLN A 34 -3.92 -5.37 16.33
CA GLN A 34 -5.29 -5.34 16.86
C GLN A 34 -6.02 -6.68 16.77
N PHE A 35 -5.79 -7.47 15.73
CA PHE A 35 -6.64 -8.60 15.35
C PHE A 35 -5.94 -9.96 15.40
N ASP A 36 -4.73 -10.04 15.97
CA ASP A 36 -3.87 -11.25 15.98
C ASP A 36 -3.75 -11.91 14.58
N MET A 37 -3.69 -11.07 13.55
CA MET A 37 -3.52 -11.53 12.18
C MET A 37 -2.06 -11.71 11.82
N TYR A 38 -1.81 -12.69 10.96
CA TYR A 38 -0.52 -12.92 10.34
C TYR A 38 -0.62 -12.64 8.83
N MET A 39 0.33 -11.89 8.30
CA MET A 39 0.39 -11.50 6.90
C MET A 39 1.71 -11.94 6.28
N GLN A 40 1.65 -12.55 5.10
CA GLN A 40 2.78 -12.63 4.18
C GLN A 40 2.48 -11.74 2.97
N LEU A 41 3.42 -10.87 2.61
CA LEU A 41 3.26 -9.93 1.50
C LEU A 41 4.56 -9.81 0.71
N ASP A 42 4.47 -9.91 -0.61
CA ASP A 42 5.59 -9.66 -1.51
C ASP A 42 5.57 -8.17 -1.89
N VAL A 43 6.63 -7.44 -1.56
CA VAL A 43 6.75 -5.99 -1.77
C VAL A 43 7.92 -5.67 -2.68
N ASN A 44 7.79 -4.60 -3.48
CA ASN A 44 8.93 -4.06 -4.22
C ASN A 44 9.85 -3.31 -3.23
N ASN A 45 10.95 -3.95 -2.86
CA ASN A 45 11.88 -3.47 -1.83
C ASN A 45 12.86 -2.39 -2.34
N GLU A 46 12.93 -2.16 -3.66
CA GLU A 46 13.71 -1.05 -4.25
C GLU A 46 12.96 0.29 -4.10
N LEU A 47 11.63 0.25 -4.28
CA LEU A 47 10.77 1.43 -4.17
C LEU A 47 10.29 1.69 -2.74
N TYR A 48 10.00 0.63 -1.99
CA TYR A 48 9.46 0.71 -0.64
C TYR A 48 10.16 -0.29 0.30
N PRO A 49 11.36 0.05 0.82
CA PRO A 49 12.10 -0.83 1.70
C PRO A 49 11.39 -0.93 3.05
N LEU A 50 11.16 -2.17 3.51
CA LEU A 50 10.59 -2.47 4.82
C LEU A 50 11.56 -3.30 5.63
N LEU A 51 11.78 -2.91 6.89
CA LEU A 51 12.75 -3.54 7.80
C LEU A 51 12.04 -4.33 8.91
N VAL A 52 12.73 -5.33 9.46
CA VAL A 52 12.24 -6.05 10.65
C VAL A 52 12.06 -5.07 11.82
N GLY A 53 10.89 -5.13 12.47
CA GLY A 53 10.47 -4.24 13.56
C GLY A 53 9.74 -2.98 13.10
N GLU A 54 9.73 -2.68 11.80
CA GLU A 54 9.02 -1.53 11.25
C GLU A 54 7.51 -1.74 11.29
N LYS A 55 6.77 -0.64 11.51
CA LYS A 55 5.30 -0.62 11.55
C LYS A 55 4.76 0.08 10.32
N PHE A 56 3.73 -0.49 9.71
CA PHE A 56 3.02 0.12 8.60
C PHE A 56 1.50 -0.08 8.76
N THR A 57 0.73 0.87 8.24
CA THR A 57 -0.74 0.75 8.19
C THR A 57 -1.12 0.08 6.88
N MET A 58 -1.85 -1.03 6.97
CA MET A 58 -2.43 -1.73 5.83
C MET A 58 -3.90 -1.36 5.72
N VAL A 59 -4.30 -0.88 4.55
CA VAL A 59 -5.69 -0.58 4.24
C VAL A 59 -6.10 -1.33 2.99
N LEU A 60 -7.28 -1.96 3.01
CA LEU A 60 -7.91 -2.55 1.85
C LEU A 60 -9.25 -1.86 1.60
N ALA A 61 -9.45 -1.37 0.38
CA ALA A 61 -10.68 -0.72 -0.04
C ALA A 61 -11.23 -1.39 -1.31
N SER A 62 -12.55 -1.39 -1.48
CA SER A 62 -13.22 -1.88 -2.69
C SER A 62 -13.20 -0.88 -3.85
N THR A 63 -12.88 0.39 -3.57
CA THR A 63 -12.80 1.48 -4.53
C THR A 63 -11.82 2.54 -4.06
N LEU A 64 -11.19 3.24 -5.01
CA LEU A 64 -10.38 4.43 -4.75
C LEU A 64 -11.19 5.73 -4.87
N ASN A 65 -12.44 5.66 -5.33
CA ASN A 65 -13.31 6.82 -5.44
C ASN A 65 -13.69 7.30 -4.04
N LEU A 66 -13.34 8.55 -3.70
CA LEU A 66 -13.57 9.13 -2.38
C LEU A 66 -15.07 9.28 -2.03
N ASP A 67 -15.93 9.27 -3.04
CA ASP A 67 -17.38 9.27 -2.88
C ASP A 67 -17.98 7.87 -2.64
N GLY A 68 -17.16 6.82 -2.72
CA GLY A 68 -17.57 5.43 -2.51
C GLY A 68 -18.22 4.78 -3.73
N THR A 69 -18.21 5.44 -4.90
CA THR A 69 -18.70 4.83 -6.13
C THR A 69 -17.87 3.60 -6.51
N PRO A 70 -18.47 2.52 -7.04
CA PRO A 70 -17.75 1.31 -7.40
C PRO A 70 -16.59 1.55 -8.36
N ASP A 71 -15.55 0.74 -8.27
CA ASP A 71 -14.45 0.78 -9.24
C ASP A 71 -14.99 0.46 -10.65
N SER A 72 -14.63 1.31 -11.61
CA SER A 72 -14.97 1.12 -13.02
C SER A 72 -14.14 0.02 -13.69
N GLY A 73 -13.07 -0.44 -13.03
CA GLY A 73 -12.08 -1.37 -13.57
C GLY A 73 -11.03 -0.69 -14.46
N TYR A 74 -11.14 0.61 -14.67
CA TYR A 74 -10.17 1.40 -15.42
C TYR A 74 -9.33 2.26 -14.47
N PHE A 75 -8.02 1.98 -14.42
CA PHE A 75 -7.07 2.84 -13.74
C PHE A 75 -6.67 4.01 -14.64
N MET A 76 -7.21 5.18 -14.38
CA MET A 76 -6.80 6.42 -15.02
C MET A 76 -5.67 7.04 -14.21
N GLN A 77 -4.42 6.80 -14.64
CA GLN A 77 -3.26 7.44 -14.05
C GLN A 77 -3.32 8.95 -14.32
N GLN A 78 -3.91 9.71 -13.40
CA GLN A 78 -3.86 11.16 -13.45
C GLN A 78 -2.43 11.60 -13.13
N TYR A 79 -1.68 12.03 -14.15
CA TYR A 79 -0.58 12.95 -13.91
C TYR A 79 -1.21 14.23 -13.35
N GLN A 80 -0.91 14.54 -12.10
CA GLN A 80 -1.39 15.77 -11.46
C GLN A 80 -0.65 16.97 -12.07
N ILE A 81 -1.02 17.35 -13.30
CA ILE A 81 -0.70 18.65 -13.90
C ILE A 81 -1.93 19.53 -13.71
N GLN A 82 -2.22 19.90 -12.45
CA GLN A 82 -3.32 20.84 -12.16
C GLN A 82 -2.88 22.13 -11.44
N GLU A 83 -1.63 22.28 -11.01
CA GLU A 83 -1.17 23.56 -10.43
C GLU A 83 -0.54 24.53 -11.45
N LEU A 84 0.07 24.06 -12.55
CA LEU A 84 0.88 24.93 -13.43
C LEU A 84 0.15 25.60 -14.61
N VAL A 85 -1.14 25.31 -14.84
CA VAL A 85 -1.88 25.87 -16.01
C VAL A 85 -2.88 26.96 -15.62
N SER A 86 -3.09 27.21 -14.31
CA SER A 86 -3.98 28.29 -13.84
C SER A 86 -3.28 29.64 -13.68
N GLU A 87 -1.95 29.68 -13.53
CA GLU A 87 -1.16 30.92 -13.42
C GLU A 87 -0.72 31.49 -14.78
N ALA A 88 -0.99 30.79 -15.89
CA ALA A 88 -0.56 31.19 -17.23
C ALA A 88 -1.73 31.58 -18.15
N ARG A 89 -2.72 32.29 -17.63
CA ARG A 89 -3.63 33.10 -18.46
C ARG A 89 -3.28 34.58 -18.25
N PRO A 90 -3.08 35.36 -19.33
CA PRO A 90 -2.71 36.77 -19.23
C PRO A 90 -3.79 37.63 -18.57
#